data_AF-A0A222EQL8-F1
#
_entry.id   AF-A0A222EQL8-F1
#
_cell.length_a   1.000
_cell.length_b   1.000
_cell.length_c   1.000
_cell.angle_alpha   90.00
_cell.angle_beta   90.00
_cell.angle_gamma   90.00
#
_symmetry.space_group_name_H-M   'P 1'
#
loop_
_entity.id
_entity.type
_entity.pdbx_description
1 polymer ?
#
loop_
_entity_poly.entity_id
_entity_poly.type
_entity_poly.pdbx_seq_one_letter_code
_entity_poly.pdbx_strand_id
1 'polypeptide(L)'
;MNSIELLESLKELLSDLVPKDCKYFLDFKFEDNESIQFVLVTFDASVSLFVNNSNTGILNHILPILNSRISKFKKEIVIDIEVFENYGK
;
A
#
# COMPACT_ATOMS: atom_id res chain seq x y z
N MET A 1 14.47 -8.23 7.81
CA MET A 1 13.63 -7.14 7.33
C MET A 1 12.58 -6.88 8.39
N ASN A 2 12.70 -5.75 9.10
CA ASN A 2 11.70 -5.32 10.08
C ASN A 2 10.59 -4.47 9.40
N SER A 3 9.54 -4.11 10.14
CA SER A 3 8.40 -3.34 9.62
C SER A 3 8.78 -1.94 9.13
N ILE A 4 9.80 -1.31 9.72
CA ILE A 4 10.30 0.01 9.30
C ILE A 4 11.04 -0.10 7.96
N GLU A 5 11.94 -1.07 7.80
CA GLU A 5 12.64 -1.33 6.53
C GLU A 5 11.66 -1.67 5.40
N LEU A 6 10.59 -2.42 5.73
CA LEU A 6 9.50 -2.71 4.80
C LEU A 6 8.73 -1.44 4.40
N LEU A 7 8.39 -0.57 5.34
CA LEU A 7 7.72 0.70 5.06
C LEU A 7 8.54 1.55 4.07
N GLU A 8 9.83 1.73 4.33
CA GLU A 8 10.69 2.55 3.47
C GLU A 8 10.85 1.91 2.08
N SER A 9 11.01 0.59 2.00
CA SER A 9 11.06 -0.13 0.72
C SER A 9 9.75 0.04 -0.09
N LEU A 10 8.59 0.01 0.59
CA LEU A 10 7.29 0.23 -0.04
C LEU A 10 7.15 1.68 -0.52
N LYS A 11 7.60 2.67 0.27
CA LYS A 11 7.59 4.08 -0.15
C LYS A 11 8.46 4.32 -1.37
N GLU A 12 9.66 3.76 -1.40
CA GLU A 12 10.56 3.84 -2.57
C GLU A 12 9.90 3.21 -3.80
N LEU A 13 9.40 1.97 -3.68
CA LEU A 13 8.72 1.27 -4.76
C LEU A 13 7.51 2.05 -5.31
N LEU A 14 6.67 2.59 -4.42
CA LEU A 14 5.54 3.40 -4.84
C LEU A 14 5.98 4.71 -5.48
N SER A 15 7.08 5.33 -5.04
CA SER A 15 7.60 6.56 -5.64
C SER A 15 8.09 6.37 -7.08
N ASP A 16 8.54 5.17 -7.43
CA ASP A 16 8.95 4.80 -8.79
C ASP A 16 7.77 4.44 -9.70
N LEU A 17 6.70 3.89 -9.13
CA LEU A 17 5.54 3.38 -9.90
C LEU A 17 4.40 4.39 -10.02
N VAL A 18 4.20 5.24 -9.01
CA VAL A 18 3.07 6.16 -8.93
C VAL A 18 3.41 7.47 -9.66
N PRO A 19 2.52 7.99 -10.53
CA PRO A 19 2.70 9.30 -11.15
C PRO A 19 2.93 10.41 -10.12
N LYS A 20 3.86 11.33 -10.41
CA LYS A 20 4.31 12.36 -9.46
C LYS A 20 3.22 13.37 -9.05
N ASP A 21 2.17 13.48 -9.85
CA ASP A 21 1.01 14.32 -9.61
C ASP A 21 -0.05 13.65 -8.72
N CYS A 22 0.02 12.33 -8.54
CA CYS A 22 -0.83 11.59 -7.63
C CYS A 22 -0.40 11.84 -6.19
N LYS A 23 -1.28 12.43 -5.39
CA LYS A 23 -1.06 12.64 -3.95
C LYS A 23 -1.47 11.41 -3.17
N TYR A 24 -0.54 10.86 -2.41
CA TYR A 24 -0.78 9.77 -1.48
C TYR A 24 0.19 9.84 -0.30
N PHE A 25 -0.12 9.10 0.75
CA PHE A 25 0.72 8.91 1.92
C PHE A 25 0.64 7.43 2.34
N LEU A 26 1.77 6.83 2.70
CA LEU A 26 1.84 5.47 3.20
C LEU A 26 2.52 5.49 4.57
N ASP A 27 1.91 4.87 5.57
CA ASP A 27 2.47 4.77 6.91
C ASP A 27 2.20 3.43 7.57
N PHE A 28 2.95 3.17 8.63
CA PHE A 28 2.76 2.01 9.50
C PHE A 28 1.56 2.21 10.41
N LYS A 29 0.69 1.18 10.50
CA LYS A 29 -0.48 1.19 11.37
C LYS A 29 -0.19 0.43 12.67
N PHE A 30 0.07 -0.88 12.55
CA PHE A 30 0.52 -1.73 13.65
C PHE A 30 1.08 -3.06 13.14
N GLU A 31 1.68 -3.83 14.06
CA GLU A 31 2.19 -5.18 13.81
C GLU A 31 1.75 -6.09 14.95
N ASP A 32 1.18 -7.23 14.61
CA ASP A 32 0.84 -8.29 15.56
C ASP A 32 1.61 -9.59 15.22
N ASN A 33 1.23 -10.73 15.80
CA ASN A 33 1.94 -11.98 15.58
C ASN A 33 1.77 -12.57 14.17
N GLU A 34 0.67 -12.22 13.49
CA GLU A 34 0.25 -12.82 12.21
C GLU A 34 0.43 -11.84 11.05
N SER A 35 0.31 -10.54 11.29
CA SER A 35 0.25 -9.52 10.26
C SER A 35 1.09 -8.27 10.55
N ILE A 36 1.49 -7.59 9.48
CA ILE A 36 2.06 -6.24 9.47
C ILE A 36 1.10 -5.37 8.66
N GLN A 37 0.53 -4.35 9.30
CA GLN A 37 -0.49 -3.51 8.69
C GLN A 37 0.03 -2.11 8.41
N PHE A 38 -0.23 -1.65 7.20
CA PHE A 38 0.04 -0.29 6.73
C PHE A 38 -1.26 0.39 6.35
N VAL A 39 -1.25 1.72 6.31
CA VAL A 39 -2.34 2.53 5.79
C VAL A 39 -1.82 3.37 4.63
N LEU A 40 -2.50 3.28 3.49
CA LEU A 40 -2.30 4.14 2.33
C LEU A 40 -3.47 5.13 2.24
N VAL A 41 -3.19 6.40 2.45
CA VAL A 41 -4.16 7.48 2.28
C VAL A 41 -4.00 8.08 0.89
N THR A 42 -5.09 8.18 0.11
CA THR A 42 -5.08 8.83 -1.21
C THR A 42 -6.37 9.63 -1.44
N PHE A 43 -6.44 10.36 -2.55
CA PHE A 43 -7.65 11.09 -2.95
C PHE A 43 -8.52 10.22 -3.85
N ASP A 44 -9.83 10.46 -3.84
CA ASP A 44 -10.82 9.67 -4.59
C ASP A 44 -10.47 9.53 -6.09
N ALA A 45 -10.06 10.63 -6.74
CA ALA A 45 -9.65 10.61 -8.15
C ALA A 45 -8.48 9.65 -8.46
N SER A 46 -7.70 9.25 -7.45
CA SER A 46 -6.50 8.42 -7.58
C SER A 46 -6.66 7.03 -6.97
N VAL A 47 -7.77 6.71 -6.30
CA VAL A 47 -7.95 5.41 -5.63
C VAL A 47 -7.81 4.23 -6.59
N SER A 48 -8.35 4.38 -7.81
CA SER A 48 -8.33 3.35 -8.86
C SER A 48 -6.92 2.97 -9.32
N LEU A 49 -5.92 3.83 -9.09
CA LEU A 49 -4.52 3.54 -9.35
C LEU A 49 -3.95 2.50 -8.37
N PHE A 50 -4.40 2.52 -7.12
CA PHE A 50 -3.91 1.62 -6.08
C PHE A 50 -4.70 0.32 -6.03
N VAL A 51 -6.03 0.42 -6.06
CA VAL A 51 -6.94 -0.73 -6.02
C VAL A 51 -8.09 -0.53 -7.01
N ASN A 52 -8.45 -1.58 -7.74
CA ASN A 52 -9.66 -1.58 -8.56
C ASN A 52 -10.19 -3.00 -8.82
N ASN A 53 -11.46 -3.09 -9.22
CA ASN A 53 -12.13 -4.37 -9.50
C ASN A 53 -11.59 -5.08 -10.75
N SER A 54 -10.96 -4.35 -11.67
CA SER A 54 -10.29 -4.91 -12.84
C SER A 54 -8.93 -5.55 -12.52
N ASN A 55 -8.52 -5.53 -11.25
CA ASN A 55 -7.26 -6.07 -10.77
C ASN A 55 -6.00 -5.47 -11.45
N THR A 56 -6.09 -4.22 -11.92
CA THR A 56 -4.98 -3.48 -12.55
C THR A 56 -4.32 -2.47 -11.61
N GLY A 57 -4.85 -2.31 -10.40
CA GLY A 57 -4.30 -1.41 -9.38
C GLY A 57 -2.92 -1.88 -8.91
N ILE A 58 -2.04 -0.94 -8.58
CA ILE A 58 -0.66 -1.21 -8.17
C ILE A 58 -0.61 -2.20 -6.99
N LEU A 59 -1.45 -2.00 -5.96
CA LEU A 59 -1.46 -2.86 -4.78
C LEU A 59 -2.02 -4.26 -5.07
N ASN A 60 -2.94 -4.38 -6.03
CA ASN A 60 -3.46 -5.66 -6.48
C ASN A 60 -2.36 -6.57 -7.07
N HIS A 61 -1.26 -5.99 -7.56
CA HIS A 61 -0.12 -6.73 -8.08
C HIS A 61 0.99 -6.92 -7.04
N ILE A 62 1.25 -5.91 -6.21
CA ILE A 62 2.34 -5.94 -5.23
C ILE A 62 2.01 -6.87 -4.05
N LEU A 63 0.80 -6.75 -3.47
CA LEU A 63 0.44 -7.51 -2.26
C LEU A 63 0.54 -9.03 -2.45
N PRO A 64 0.07 -9.64 -3.56
CA PRO A 64 0.25 -11.08 -3.77
C PRO A 64 1.71 -11.52 -3.81
N ILE A 65 2.61 -10.69 -4.33
CA ILE A 65 4.05 -10.99 -4.40
C ILE A 65 4.64 -10.95 -2.98
N LEU A 66 4.32 -9.91 -2.22
CA LEU A 66 4.76 -9.74 -0.84
C LEU A 66 4.24 -10.85 0.08
N ASN A 67 3.02 -11.33 -0.16
CA ASN A 67 2.40 -12.43 0.59
C ASN A 67 2.60 -13.80 -0.05
N SER A 68 3.41 -13.90 -1.10
CA SER A 68 3.71 -15.18 -1.74
C SER A 68 4.59 -16.06 -0.85
N ARG A 69 4.55 -17.37 -1.07
CA ARG A 69 5.40 -18.35 -0.35
C ARG A 69 6.90 -18.16 -0.58
N ILE A 70 7.29 -17.40 -1.60
CA ILE A 70 8.70 -17.10 -1.90
C ILE A 70 9.18 -15.82 -1.20
N SER A 71 8.26 -15.04 -0.63
CA SER A 71 8.63 -13.86 0.13
C SER A 71 9.35 -14.26 1.42
N LYS A 72 10.22 -13.38 1.93
CA LYS A 72 10.96 -13.62 3.18
C LYS A 72 10.14 -13.28 4.42
N PHE A 73 8.88 -12.87 4.26
CA PHE A 73 8.03 -12.43 5.37
C PHE A 73 7.31 -13.62 5.98
N LYS A 74 7.37 -13.72 7.31
CA LYS A 74 6.63 -14.74 8.07
C LYS A 74 5.22 -14.31 8.45
N LYS A 75 4.91 -13.03 8.25
CA LYS A 75 3.64 -12.38 8.58
C LYS A 75 2.98 -11.92 7.30
N GLU A 76 1.66 -11.92 7.29
CA GLU A 76 0.86 -11.36 6.22
C GLU A 76 1.03 -9.84 6.19
N ILE A 77 1.27 -9.28 5.01
CA ILE A 77 1.36 -7.85 4.77
C ILE A 77 0.00 -7.36 4.29
N VAL A 78 -0.59 -6.44 5.05
CA VAL A 78 -1.89 -5.83 4.73
C VAL A 78 -1.68 -4.33 4.52
N ILE A 79 -2.30 -3.78 3.49
CA ILE A 79 -2.32 -2.33 3.26
C ILE A 79 -3.79 -1.92 3.17
N ASP A 80 -4.27 -1.23 4.21
CA ASP A 80 -5.59 -0.59 4.19
C ASP A 80 -5.52 0.67 3.31
N ILE A 81 -6.58 0.94 2.56
CA ILE A 81 -6.68 2.14 1.74
C ILE A 81 -7.75 3.05 2.33
N GLU A 82 -7.33 4.25 2.72
CA GLU A 82 -8.22 5.31 3.16
C GLU A 82 -8.33 6.38 2.06
N VAL A 83 -9.56 6.70 1.69
CA VAL A 83 -9.84 7.71 0.69
C VAL A 83 -10.19 9.00 1.39
N PHE A 84 -9.36 10.02 1.20
CA PHE A 84 -9.68 11.37 1.62
C PHE A 84 -10.66 11.97 0.62
N GLU A 85 -11.94 11.87 0.95
CA GLU A 85 -13.01 12.52 0.23
C GLU A 85 -12.99 14.01 0.57
N ASN A 86 -12.69 14.84 -0.42
CA ASN A 86 -12.71 16.29 -0.25
C ASN A 86 -14.17 16.76 -0.29
N TYR A 87 -14.92 16.52 0.78
CA TYR A 87 -16.27 17.07 1.00
C TYR A 87 -16.18 18.60 1.20
N GLY A 88 -15.91 19.36 0.14
CA GLY A 88 -15.66 20.79 0.29
C GLY A 88 -15.30 21.56 -0.98
N LYS A 89 -16.14 21.46 -2.02
CA LYS A 89 -16.56 22.64 -2.79
C LYS A 89 -18.07 22.72 -2.73
#